data_AF-A0AAU4FY80-F1
#
_entry.id   AF-A0AAU4FY80-F1
#
_cell.length_a   1.000
_cell.length_b   1.000
_cell.length_c   1.000
_cell.angle_alpha   90.00
_cell.angle_beta   90.00
_cell.angle_gamma   90.00
#
_symmetry.space_group_name_H-M   'P 1'
#
loop_
_entity.id
_entity.type
_entity.pdbx_description
1 polymer ?
#
loop_
_entity_poly.entity_id
_entity_poly.type
_entity_poly.pdbx_seq_one_letter_code
_entity_poly.pdbx_strand_id
1 'polypeptide(L)' 'MADDLHTRYMQASDAWHTHHKGCEPCQTEQRCPTGRQFERFARLQDAYLNRRRST' A
#
# COMPACT_ATOMS: atom_id res chain seq x y z
N MET A 1 7.55 -3.68 -17.08
CA MET A 1 8.16 -2.34 -17.21
C MET A 1 8.11 -1.63 -15.85
N ALA A 2 8.78 -0.48 -15.67
CA ALA A 2 8.60 0.33 -14.44
C ALA A 2 7.12 0.75 -14.23
N ASP A 3 6.39 0.84 -15.34
CA ASP A 3 4.95 1.09 -15.42
C ASP A 3 4.09 0.07 -14.65
N ASP A 4 4.44 -1.22 -14.70
CA ASP A 4 3.71 -2.27 -13.97
C ASP A 4 3.84 -2.13 -12.45
N LEU A 5 5.03 -1.73 -11.97
CA LEU A 5 5.29 -1.60 -10.54
C LEU A 5 4.55 -0.38 -9.98
N HIS A 6 4.61 0.75 -10.71
CA HIS A 6 3.89 1.96 -10.37
C HIS A 6 2.37 1.72 -10.38
N THR A 7 1.84 1.03 -11.39
CA THR A 7 0.41 0.68 -11.48
C THR A 7 -0.03 -0.23 -10.33
N ARG A 8 0.76 -1.25 -9.99
CA ARG A 8 0.47 -2.14 -8.84
C ARG A 8 0.53 -1.40 -7.51
N TYR A 9 1.48 -0.48 -7.35
CA TYR A 9 1.57 0.41 -6.20
C TYR A 9 0.32 1.29 -6.07
N MET A 10 -0.11 1.94 -7.16
CA MET A 10 -1.32 2.78 -7.18
C MET A 10 -2.59 1.99 -6.83
N GLN A 11 -2.75 0.78 -7.37
CA GLN A 11 -3.88 -0.10 -7.04
C GLN A 11 -3.88 -0.52 -5.56
N ALA A 12 -2.71 -0.83 -5.00
CA ALA A 12 -2.59 -1.17 -3.58
C ALA A 12 -2.88 0.03 -2.67
N SER A 13 -2.46 1.23 -3.09
CA SER A 13 -2.76 2.49 -2.40
C SER A 13 -4.27 2.77 -2.37
N ASP A 14 -4.94 2.64 -3.51
CA ASP A 14 -6.38 2.87 -3.62
C ASP A 14 -7.19 1.87 -2.79
N ALA A 15 -6.81 0.59 -2.82
CA ALA A 15 -7.42 -0.45 -1.99
C ALA A 15 -7.22 -0.18 -0.49
N TRP A 16 -6.02 0.26 -0.08
CA TRP A 16 -5.76 0.63 1.32
C TRP A 16 -6.56 1.86 1.73
N HIS A 17 -6.63 2.89 0.89
CA HIS A 17 -7.35 4.13 1.21
C HIS A 17 -8.87 3.91 1.29
N THR A 18 -9.42 3.09 0.40
CA THR A 18 -10.82 2.63 0.45
C THR A 18 -11.10 1.86 1.74
N HIS A 19 -10.19 0.95 2.12
CA HIS A 19 -10.30 0.21 3.37
C HIS A 19 -10.22 1.14 4.59
N HIS A 20 -9.26 2.06 4.61
CA HIS A 20 -9.03 3.00 5.70
C HIS A 20 -10.27 3.89 5.96
N LYS A 21 -10.96 4.35 4.90
CA LYS A 21 -12.21 5.12 5.04
C LYS A 21 -13.34 4.33 5.71
N GLY A 22 -13.42 3.02 5.48
CA GLY A 22 -14.48 2.15 6.03
C GLY A 22 -14.12 1.40 7.30
N CYS A 23 -12.86 1.52 7.76
CA CYS A 23 -12.34 0.71 8.85
C CYS A 23 -11.94 1.59 10.05
N GLU A 24 -12.85 1.75 11.01
CA GLU A 24 -12.58 2.39 12.30
C GLU A 24 -11.31 1.87 13.00
N PRO A 25 -11.02 0.54 13.05
CA PRO A 25 -9.79 0.08 13.68
C PRO A 25 -8.53 0.57 12.95
N CYS A 26 -8.55 0.67 11.61
CA CYS A 26 -7.44 1.27 10.88
C CYS A 26 -7.29 2.78 11.14
N GLN A 27 -8.40 3.51 11.36
CA GLN A 27 -8.38 4.94 11.67
C GLN A 27 -7.89 5.23 13.09
N THR A 28 -8.17 4.31 14.03
CA THR A 28 -7.77 4.42 15.43
C THR A 28 -6.46 3.69 15.75
N GLU A 29 -5.68 3.33 14.72
CA GLU A 29 -4.42 2.59 14.83
C GLU A 29 -4.53 1.26 15.61
N GLN A 30 -5.76 0.75 15.73
CA GLN A 30 -6.04 -0.54 16.33
C GLN A 30 -5.71 -1.67 15.36
N ARG A 31 -5.45 -2.86 15.92
CA ARG A 31 -5.03 -4.03 15.16
C ARG A 31 -6.16 -4.50 14.24
N CYS A 32 -6.13 -4.05 12.99
CA CYS A 32 -7.08 -4.49 11.98
C CYS A 32 -6.72 -5.89 11.47
N PRO A 33 -7.65 -6.86 11.43
CA PRO A 33 -7.41 -8.18 10.86
C PRO A 33 -7.02 -8.11 9.37
N THR A 34 -7.40 -7.02 8.70
CA THR A 34 -7.07 -6.70 7.32
C THR A 34 -5.76 -5.94 7.12
N GLY A 35 -5.01 -5.66 8.19
CA GLY A 35 -3.73 -4.92 8.16
C GLY A 35 -2.69 -5.40 7.13
N ARG A 36 -2.86 -6.63 6.59
CA ARG A 36 -2.14 -7.12 5.41
C ARG A 36 -2.21 -6.20 4.18
N GLN A 37 -3.27 -5.39 4.01
CA GLN A 37 -3.32 -4.43 2.90
C GLN A 37 -2.29 -3.32 3.05
N PHE A 38 -2.08 -2.82 4.27
CA PHE A 38 -1.02 -1.85 4.54
C PHE A 38 0.36 -2.47 4.34
N GLU A 39 0.58 -3.69 4.83
CA GLU A 39 1.86 -4.41 4.59
C GLU A 39 2.15 -4.61 3.10
N ARG A 40 1.11 -4.94 2.31
CA ARG A 40 1.24 -5.10 0.86
C ARG A 40 1.55 -3.78 0.16
N PHE A 41 0.89 -2.69 0.56
CA PHE A 41 1.18 -1.34 0.09
C PHE A 41 2.61 -0.93 0.45
N ALA A 42 3.03 -1.11 1.70
CA ALA A 42 4.37 -0.78 2.18
C ALA A 42 5.47 -1.52 1.40
N ARG A 43 5.29 -2.81 1.12
CA ARG A 43 6.23 -3.59 0.28
C ARG A 43 6.32 -3.06 -1.15
N LEU A 44 5.20 -2.66 -1.76
CA LEU A 44 5.18 -2.12 -3.12
C LEU A 44 5.78 -0.71 -3.18
N GLN A 45 5.54 0.11 -2.16
CA GLN A 45 6.16 1.43 -2.01
C GLN A 45 7.67 1.28 -1.89
N ASP A 46 8.14 0.39 -1.00
CA ASP A 46 9.57 0.14 -0.80
C ASP A 46 10.24 -0.38 -2.07
N ALA A 47 9.62 -1.33 -2.79
CA ALA A 47 10.10 -1.82 -4.08
C ALA A 47 10.18 -0.70 -5.14
N TYR A 48 9.20 0.22 -5.16
CA TYR A 48 9.20 1.36 -6.08
C TYR A 48 10.28 2.37 -5.74
N LEU A 49 10.46 2.70 -4.46
CA LEU A 49 11.49 3.62 -3.99
C LEU A 49 12.90 3.05 -4.22
N ASN A 50 13.12 1.77 -3.93
CA ASN A 50 14.38 1.08 -4.21
C ASN A 50 14.70 1.10 -5.70
N ARG A 51 13.72 0.81 -6.57
CA ARG A 51 13.91 0.88 -8.02
C ARG A 51 14.23 2.29 -8.52
N ARG A 52 13.59 3.32 -7.97
CA ARG A 52 13.88 4.73 -8.28
C ARG A 52 15.28 5.17 -7.84
N ARG A 53 15.83 4.60 -6.76
CA ARG A 53 17.20 4.90 -6.30
C ARG A 53 18.27 4.18 -7.11
N SER A 54 17.93 3.03 -7.70
CA SER A 54 18.84 2.24 -8.52
C SER A 54 18.83 2.62 -10.01
N THR A 55 18.08 3.66 -10.40
CA THR A 55 18.04 4.24 -11.75
C THR A 55 18.68 5.62 -11.73
#